data_AF-A0A2L2WIP6-F1
#
_entry.id   AF-A0A2L2WIP6-F1
#
_cell.length_a   1.000
_cell.length_b   1.000
_cell.length_c   1.000
_cell.angle_alpha   90.00
_cell.angle_beta   90.00
_cell.angle_gamma   90.00
#
_symmetry.space_group_name_H-M   'P 1'
#
loop_
_entity.id
_entity.type
_entity.pdbx_description
1 polymer ?
#
loop_
_entity_poly.entity_id
_entity_poly.type
_entity_poly.pdbx_seq_one_letter_code
_entity_poly.pdbx_strand_id
1 'polypeptide(L)'
;MKRVRCPKCDNYITFDETKYESGQSLLFECPECGKQFRIRIGVSKLRATQKEENPDENANENGFGSIVVIENVFHYKQVIPLQYGDNVIGRYMKGSKTNTPIETNDPSIDITHCIINVCRDKKGKLRYILRDGPSYTGTFVDNEILGDKERRVISDGSLFTIGATSIILREAQTKDTDSI
;
A
#
# COMPACT_ATOMS: atom_id res chain seq x y z
N MET A 1 -18.27 0.86 -11.42
CA MET A 1 -18.25 -0.58 -11.07
C MET A 1 -17.95 -0.73 -9.57
N LYS A 2 -18.29 -1.84 -8.90
CA LYS A 2 -17.88 -2.05 -7.49
C LYS A 2 -16.99 -3.28 -7.35
N ARG A 3 -16.26 -3.33 -6.25
CA ARG A 3 -15.51 -4.51 -5.84
C ARG A 3 -15.89 -4.95 -4.44
N VAL A 4 -15.81 -6.25 -4.23
CA VAL A 4 -16.03 -6.87 -2.94
C VAL A 4 -14.88 -7.81 -2.59
N ARG A 5 -14.52 -7.81 -1.31
CA ARG A 5 -13.39 -8.59 -0.79
C ARG A 5 -13.86 -9.99 -0.40
N CYS A 6 -13.16 -11.02 -0.89
CA CYS A 6 -13.40 -12.41 -0.50
C CYS A 6 -13.02 -12.60 0.98
N PRO A 7 -13.89 -13.13 1.85
CA PRO A 7 -13.57 -13.31 3.27
C PRO A 7 -12.48 -14.36 3.52
N LYS A 8 -12.16 -15.20 2.52
CA LYS A 8 -11.23 -16.32 2.66
C LYS A 8 -9.81 -15.98 2.24
N CYS A 9 -9.60 -15.35 1.09
CA CYS A 9 -8.26 -14.98 0.61
C CYS A 9 -8.05 -13.46 0.48
N ASP A 10 -9.07 -12.65 0.79
CA ASP A 10 -9.05 -11.19 0.69
C ASP A 10 -8.82 -10.63 -0.73
N ASN A 11 -8.94 -11.48 -1.76
CA ASN A 11 -8.98 -11.06 -3.15
C ASN A 11 -10.22 -10.21 -3.46
N TYR A 12 -10.09 -9.23 -4.35
CA TYR A 12 -11.20 -8.41 -4.81
C TYR A 12 -11.87 -9.01 -6.04
N ILE A 13 -13.20 -9.03 -6.02
CA ILE A 13 -14.04 -9.45 -7.14
C ILE A 13 -14.84 -8.24 -7.60
N THR A 14 -14.73 -7.90 -8.88
CA THR A 14 -15.47 -6.79 -9.48
C THR A 14 -16.83 -7.24 -9.97
N PHE A 15 -17.85 -6.43 -9.75
CA PHE A 15 -19.19 -6.63 -10.29
C PHE A 15 -19.90 -5.30 -10.51
N ASP A 16 -20.96 -5.36 -11.30
CA ASP A 16 -21.82 -4.21 -11.55
C ASP A 16 -22.95 -4.19 -10.51
N GLU A 17 -22.87 -3.30 -9.53
CA GLU A 17 -23.89 -3.14 -8.48
C GLU A 17 -25.22 -2.63 -9.05
N THR A 18 -25.21 -1.90 -10.18
CA THR A 18 -26.44 -1.31 -10.76
C THR A 18 -27.43 -2.35 -11.28
N LYS A 19 -26.99 -3.59 -11.45
CA LYS A 19 -27.82 -4.72 -11.86
C LYS A 19 -28.59 -5.38 -10.72
N TYR A 20 -28.41 -4.92 -9.48
CA TYR A 20 -28.95 -5.58 -8.28
C TYR A 20 -29.62 -4.58 -7.34
N GLU A 21 -30.66 -5.04 -6.64
CA GLU A 21 -31.41 -4.21 -5.70
C GLU A 21 -30.80 -4.24 -4.29
N SER A 22 -30.98 -3.13 -3.55
CA SER A 22 -30.57 -3.06 -2.15
C SER A 22 -31.30 -4.11 -1.31
N GLY A 23 -30.55 -4.85 -0.49
CA GLY A 23 -31.06 -5.94 0.33
C GLY A 23 -30.96 -7.33 -0.31
N GLN A 24 -30.70 -7.42 -1.61
CA GLN A 24 -30.50 -8.68 -2.34
C GLN A 24 -29.23 -9.39 -1.85
N SER A 25 -29.34 -10.71 -1.66
CA SER A 25 -28.21 -11.58 -1.31
C SER A 25 -27.64 -12.22 -2.58
N LEU A 26 -26.39 -11.89 -2.89
CA LEU A 26 -25.65 -12.42 -4.04
C LEU A 26 -24.66 -13.49 -3.58
N LEU A 27 -24.53 -14.56 -4.36
CA LEU A 27 -23.51 -15.59 -4.19
C LEU A 27 -22.37 -15.30 -5.16
N PHE A 28 -21.16 -15.15 -4.63
CA PHE A 28 -19.94 -14.96 -5.42
C PHE A 28 -19.04 -16.17 -5.26
N GLU A 29 -18.34 -16.53 -6.32
CA GLU A 29 -17.22 -17.48 -6.29
C GLU A 29 -15.91 -16.72 -6.50
N CYS A 30 -14.94 -16.94 -5.63
CA CYS A 30 -13.65 -16.27 -5.75
C CYS A 30 -12.78 -16.95 -6.80
N PRO A 31 -12.32 -16.25 -7.85
CA PRO A 31 -11.50 -16.86 -8.90
C PRO A 31 -10.14 -17.34 -8.39
N GLU A 32 -9.63 -16.74 -7.31
CA GLU A 32 -8.33 -17.08 -6.72
C GLU A 32 -8.35 -18.31 -5.82
N CYS A 33 -9.46 -18.58 -5.11
CA CYS A 33 -9.50 -19.69 -4.15
C CYS A 33 -10.65 -20.67 -4.35
N GLY A 34 -11.50 -20.46 -5.37
CA GLY A 34 -12.68 -21.27 -5.68
C GLY A 34 -13.78 -21.25 -4.61
N LYS A 35 -13.62 -20.48 -3.53
CA LYS A 35 -14.58 -20.48 -2.42
C LYS A 35 -15.77 -19.58 -2.73
N GLN A 36 -16.95 -20.12 -2.47
CA GLN A 36 -18.20 -19.38 -2.57
C GLN A 36 -18.50 -18.62 -1.27
N PHE A 37 -19.04 -17.42 -1.40
CA PHE A 37 -19.46 -16.59 -0.27
C PHE A 37 -20.63 -15.69 -0.65
N ARG A 38 -21.43 -15.33 0.36
CA ARG A 38 -22.65 -14.53 0.18
C ARG A 38 -22.45 -13.11 0.66
N ILE A 39 -23.03 -12.15 -0.06
CA ILE A 39 -22.92 -10.73 0.20
C ILE A 39 -24.29 -10.11 0.07
N ARG A 40 -24.64 -9.20 0.97
CA ARG A 40 -25.91 -8.48 0.91
C ARG A 40 -25.69 -7.04 0.44
N ILE A 41 -26.25 -6.69 -0.71
CA ILE A 41 -26.16 -5.35 -1.30
C ILE A 41 -26.83 -4.32 -0.36
N GLY A 42 -26.24 -3.13 -0.22
CA GLY A 42 -26.70 -2.08 0.68
C GLY A 42 -26.31 -2.24 2.17
N VAL A 43 -25.98 -3.45 2.61
CA VAL A 43 -25.51 -3.71 4.00
C VAL A 43 -23.99 -3.91 4.05
N SER A 44 -23.42 -4.57 3.04
CA SER A 44 -22.00 -4.88 3.00
C SER A 44 -21.20 -3.68 2.49
N LYS A 45 -20.03 -3.41 3.08
CA LYS A 45 -19.13 -2.35 2.61
C LYS A 45 -18.55 -2.71 1.23
N LEU A 46 -19.14 -2.15 0.17
CA LEU A 46 -18.63 -2.24 -1.19
C LEU A 46 -17.61 -1.14 -1.43
N ARG A 47 -16.48 -1.47 -2.07
CA ARG A 47 -15.45 -0.49 -2.43
C ARG A 47 -15.58 -0.12 -3.91
N ALA A 48 -15.19 1.09 -4.27
CA ALA A 48 -15.00 1.46 -5.66
C ALA A 48 -13.86 0.62 -6.26
N THR A 49 -13.85 0.48 -7.58
CA THR A 49 -12.67 -0.12 -8.25
C THR A 49 -11.45 0.77 -8.03
N GLN A 50 -10.24 0.20 -7.97
CA GLN A 50 -9.01 1.01 -7.80
C GLN A 50 -8.90 2.12 -8.86
N LYS A 51 -9.34 1.86 -10.10
CA LYS A 51 -9.39 2.85 -11.19
C LYS A 51 -10.24 4.08 -10.87
N GLU A 52 -11.32 3.89 -10.12
CA GLU A 52 -12.27 4.93 -9.72
C GLU A 52 -11.92 5.54 -8.35
N GLU A 53 -10.92 4.99 -7.64
CA GLU A 53 -10.42 5.56 -6.39
C GLU A 53 -9.49 6.74 -6.72
N ASN A 54 -9.84 7.93 -6.23
CA ASN A 54 -8.92 9.06 -6.13
C ASN A 54 -8.30 9.03 -4.73
N PRO A 55 -7.12 8.43 -4.54
CA PRO A 55 -6.47 8.41 -3.23
C PRO A 55 -6.14 9.85 -2.80
N ASP A 56 -6.44 10.16 -1.55
CA ASP A 56 -6.06 11.43 -0.93
C ASP A 56 -4.53 11.53 -0.92
N GLU A 57 -3.99 12.48 -1.68
CA GLU A 57 -2.54 12.67 -1.77
C GLU A 57 -1.95 13.12 -0.43
N ASN A 58 -2.75 13.78 0.41
CA ASN A 58 -2.33 14.35 1.68
C ASN A 58 -2.61 13.40 2.86
N ALA A 59 -2.88 12.13 2.55
CA ALA A 59 -3.11 11.11 3.56
C ALA A 59 -1.92 11.04 4.53
N ASN A 60 -2.23 11.22 5.83
CA ASN A 60 -1.30 11.14 6.95
C ASN A 60 -0.19 12.22 7.00
N GLU A 61 -0.42 13.38 6.37
CA GLU A 61 0.46 14.56 6.48
C GLU A 61 0.71 14.99 7.94
N ASN A 62 -0.29 14.87 8.81
CA ASN A 62 -0.17 15.21 10.24
C ASN A 62 0.32 14.04 11.12
N GLY A 63 0.64 12.89 10.51
CA GLY A 63 1.07 11.68 11.23
C GLY A 63 2.55 11.40 11.01
N PHE A 64 2.83 10.32 10.26
CA PHE A 64 4.19 9.83 10.01
C PHE A 64 4.53 9.84 8.51
N GLY A 65 3.79 10.60 7.70
CA GLY A 65 3.97 10.66 6.25
C GLY A 65 3.29 9.50 5.53
N SER A 66 3.58 9.37 4.24
CA SER A 66 3.01 8.35 3.38
C SER A 66 3.99 7.95 2.28
N ILE A 67 3.72 6.82 1.64
CA ILE A 67 4.33 6.46 0.37
C ILE A 67 3.31 6.64 -0.75
N VAL A 68 3.75 7.23 -1.85
CA VAL A 68 2.98 7.36 -3.08
C VAL A 68 3.48 6.32 -4.07
N VAL A 69 2.68 5.29 -4.27
CA VAL A 69 2.95 4.23 -5.25
C VAL A 69 2.49 4.73 -6.62
N ILE A 70 3.44 4.87 -7.55
CA ILE A 70 3.18 5.41 -8.89
C ILE A 70 2.48 4.36 -9.74
N GLU A 71 1.37 4.74 -10.38
CA GLU A 71 0.62 3.86 -11.29
C GLU A 71 1.51 3.25 -12.37
N ASN A 72 1.28 1.96 -12.65
CA ASN A 72 1.90 1.24 -13.75
C ASN A 72 0.93 0.19 -14.33
N VAL A 73 1.44 -0.72 -15.15
CA VAL A 73 0.60 -1.75 -15.82
C VAL A 73 -0.01 -2.76 -14.84
N PHE A 74 0.55 -2.88 -13.63
CA PHE A 74 0.19 -3.89 -12.64
C PHE A 74 -0.77 -3.37 -11.56
N HIS A 75 -0.89 -2.06 -11.40
CA HIS A 75 -1.75 -1.42 -10.41
C HIS A 75 -1.97 0.06 -10.69
N TYR A 76 -3.08 0.59 -10.16
CA TYR A 76 -3.34 2.02 -10.10
C TYR A 76 -2.52 2.72 -9.02
N LYS A 77 -2.52 4.05 -9.04
CA LYS A 77 -1.90 4.90 -8.01
C LYS A 77 -2.45 4.55 -6.63
N GLN A 78 -1.57 4.45 -5.63
CA GLN A 78 -1.95 4.22 -4.23
C GLN A 78 -1.19 5.20 -3.33
N VAL A 79 -1.84 5.70 -2.29
CA VAL A 79 -1.20 6.49 -1.24
C VAL A 79 -1.39 5.74 0.07
N ILE A 80 -0.29 5.28 0.66
CA ILE A 80 -0.33 4.41 1.84
C ILE A 80 0.30 5.15 3.01
N PRO A 81 -0.44 5.38 4.10
CA PRO A 81 0.08 6.08 5.27
C PRO A 81 1.12 5.24 5.99
N LEU A 82 2.21 5.87 6.42
CA LEU A 82 3.22 5.25 7.27
C LEU A 82 2.82 5.32 8.74
N GLN A 83 3.37 4.40 9.53
CA GLN A 83 3.27 4.37 10.99
C GLN A 83 4.65 4.50 11.63
N TYR A 84 4.69 4.87 12.91
CA TYR A 84 5.93 4.84 13.68
C TYR A 84 6.49 3.41 13.77
N GLY A 85 7.82 3.27 13.72
CA GLY A 85 8.50 1.98 13.69
C GLY A 85 8.60 1.39 12.28
N ASP A 86 8.60 0.06 12.20
CA ASP A 86 8.81 -0.66 10.94
C ASP A 86 7.53 -0.73 10.09
N ASN A 87 7.62 -0.18 8.88
CA ASN A 87 6.64 -0.28 7.80
C ASN A 87 7.15 -1.31 6.80
N VAL A 88 6.59 -2.51 6.85
CA VAL A 88 6.94 -3.63 5.98
C VAL A 88 6.14 -3.49 4.70
N ILE A 89 6.83 -3.19 3.60
CA ILE A 89 6.26 -2.92 2.29
C ILE A 89 6.46 -4.13 1.39
N GLY A 90 5.44 -4.48 0.64
CA GLY A 90 5.46 -5.57 -0.31
C GLY A 90 4.06 -5.90 -0.80
N ARG A 91 3.92 -7.00 -1.53
CA ARG A 91 2.63 -7.42 -2.06
C ARG A 91 1.71 -7.91 -0.95
N TYR A 92 0.43 -7.55 -1.03
CA TYR A 92 -0.57 -8.06 -0.11
C TYR A 92 -0.68 -9.59 -0.16
N MET A 93 -0.54 -10.25 0.99
CA MET A 93 -0.92 -11.65 1.17
C MET A 93 -1.60 -11.82 2.53
N LYS A 94 -2.74 -12.52 2.55
CA LYS A 94 -3.48 -12.81 3.77
C LYS A 94 -2.60 -13.58 4.78
N GLY A 95 -2.51 -13.07 6.00
CA GLY A 95 -1.71 -13.68 7.07
C GLY A 95 -0.21 -13.34 7.02
N SER A 96 0.23 -12.52 6.05
CA SER A 96 1.61 -12.01 6.05
C SER A 96 1.85 -10.98 7.16
N LYS A 97 3.12 -10.75 7.47
CA LYS A 97 3.57 -9.71 8.42
C LYS A 97 3.59 -8.30 7.81
N THR A 98 3.25 -8.18 6.53
CA THR A 98 3.25 -6.93 5.77
C THR A 98 2.16 -6.01 6.29
N ASN A 99 2.56 -4.90 6.90
CA ASN A 99 1.65 -3.91 7.48
C ASN A 99 1.42 -2.70 6.56
N THR A 100 2.24 -2.55 5.51
CA THR A 100 2.12 -1.52 4.46
C THR A 100 2.02 -2.20 3.08
N PRO A 101 0.98 -3.01 2.83
CA PRO A 101 0.87 -3.79 1.60
C PRO A 101 0.48 -2.92 0.41
N ILE A 102 1.08 -3.21 -0.75
CA ILE A 102 0.69 -2.66 -2.04
C ILE A 102 -0.28 -3.63 -2.70
N GLU A 103 -1.44 -3.13 -3.14
CA GLU A 103 -2.36 -3.89 -3.97
C GLU A 103 -1.81 -3.90 -5.41
N THR A 104 -1.07 -4.96 -5.77
CA THR A 104 -0.38 -5.09 -7.07
C THR A 104 -0.42 -6.52 -7.59
N ASN A 105 -0.52 -6.67 -8.92
CA ASN A 105 -0.37 -7.94 -9.64
C ASN A 105 1.06 -8.18 -10.14
N ASP A 106 2.01 -7.33 -9.79
CA ASP A 106 3.41 -7.48 -10.18
C ASP A 106 4.01 -8.75 -9.53
N PRO A 107 4.45 -9.74 -10.33
CA PRO A 107 5.05 -10.96 -9.81
C PRO A 107 6.44 -10.75 -9.21
N SER A 108 7.10 -9.63 -9.53
CA SER A 108 8.45 -9.29 -9.07
C SER A 108 8.49 -8.62 -7.70
N ILE A 109 7.32 -8.34 -7.11
CA ILE A 109 7.21 -7.77 -5.76
C ILE A 109 6.92 -8.88 -4.74
N ASP A 110 7.92 -9.16 -3.91
CA ASP A 110 7.78 -10.05 -2.76
C ASP A 110 6.78 -9.55 -1.71
N ILE A 111 6.30 -10.50 -0.89
CA ILE A 111 5.38 -10.22 0.22
C ILE A 111 6.02 -9.26 1.22
N THR A 112 7.31 -9.46 1.52
CA THR A 112 8.12 -8.60 2.39
C THR A 112 9.31 -8.13 1.56
N HIS A 113 9.14 -7.04 0.83
CA HIS A 113 10.10 -6.58 -0.15
C HIS A 113 11.11 -5.61 0.45
N CYS A 114 10.62 -4.58 1.13
CA CYS A 114 11.47 -3.59 1.79
C CYS A 114 10.83 -3.10 3.08
N ILE A 115 11.60 -2.38 3.88
CA ILE A 115 11.14 -1.85 5.16
C ILE A 115 11.53 -0.39 5.26
N ILE A 116 10.56 0.48 5.52
CA ILE A 116 10.80 1.86 5.97
C ILE A 116 10.63 1.89 7.50
N ASN A 117 11.71 2.12 8.22
CA ASN A 117 11.62 2.44 9.64
C ASN A 117 11.41 3.94 9.82
N VAL A 118 10.31 4.32 10.45
CA VAL A 118 10.05 5.70 10.87
C VAL A 118 10.41 5.83 12.34
N CYS A 119 11.38 6.69 12.64
CA CYS A 119 11.81 6.98 14.01
C CYS A 119 11.95 8.48 14.22
N ARG A 120 12.24 8.90 15.46
CA ARG A 120 12.60 10.30 15.77
C ARG A 120 14.09 10.37 16.06
N ASP A 121 14.72 11.43 15.59
CA ASP A 121 16.10 11.73 15.97
C ASP A 121 16.17 12.36 17.38
N LYS A 122 17.39 12.71 17.82
CA LYS A 122 17.62 13.34 19.13
C LYS A 122 16.94 14.70 19.28
N LYS A 123 16.58 15.37 18.18
CA LYS A 123 15.88 16.65 18.15
C LYS A 123 14.36 16.49 18.03
N GLY A 124 13.86 15.25 17.98
CA GLY A 124 12.44 14.95 17.84
C GLY A 124 11.93 14.98 16.39
N LYS A 125 12.79 15.24 15.39
CA LYS A 125 12.41 15.25 13.97
C LYS A 125 12.23 13.82 13.48
N LEU A 126 11.21 13.58 12.64
CA LEU A 126 11.04 12.29 11.99
C LEU A 126 12.21 11.97 11.06
N ARG A 127 12.58 10.69 11.04
CA ARG A 127 13.61 10.12 10.17
C ARG A 127 13.08 8.84 9.55
N TYR A 128 13.35 8.69 8.26
CA TYR A 128 12.91 7.57 7.44
C TYR A 128 14.13 6.79 6.99
N ILE A 129 14.18 5.50 7.34
CA ILE A 129 15.31 4.63 7.04
C ILE A 129 14.80 3.48 6.19
N LEU A 130 15.21 3.43 4.93
CA LEU A 130 14.89 2.36 4.00
C LEU A 130 15.96 1.27 4.07
N ARG A 131 15.52 0.02 4.02
CA ARG A 131 16.36 -1.16 3.86
C ARG A 131 15.66 -2.20 3.00
N ASP A 132 16.45 -3.03 2.33
CA ASP A 132 15.92 -4.21 1.66
C ASP A 132 15.36 -5.21 2.69
N GLY A 133 14.32 -5.92 2.29
CA GLY A 133 13.81 -7.09 2.99
C GLY A 133 14.58 -8.35 2.56
N PRO A 134 13.99 -9.54 2.69
CA PRO A 134 14.44 -10.73 1.99
C PRO A 134 13.88 -10.74 0.55
N SER A 135 14.11 -9.67 -0.23
CA SER A 135 13.58 -9.56 -1.58
C SER A 135 14.39 -10.36 -2.59
N TYR A 136 13.74 -10.86 -3.64
CA TYR A 136 14.36 -11.59 -4.74
C TYR A 136 14.92 -10.64 -5.81
N THR A 137 14.24 -9.53 -6.06
CA THR A 137 14.61 -8.58 -7.14
C THR A 137 15.38 -7.36 -6.66
N GLY A 138 15.41 -7.11 -5.34
CA GLY A 138 16.15 -6.00 -4.74
C GLY A 138 15.36 -4.69 -4.72
N THR A 139 15.69 -3.85 -3.73
CA THR A 139 15.22 -2.48 -3.60
C THR A 139 16.27 -1.51 -4.12
N PHE A 140 15.84 -0.58 -4.98
CA PHE A 140 16.71 0.41 -5.62
C PHE A 140 16.37 1.82 -5.14
N VAL A 141 17.39 2.63 -4.86
CA VAL A 141 17.27 4.06 -4.58
C VAL A 141 18.17 4.79 -5.56
N ASP A 142 17.63 5.76 -6.31
CA ASP A 142 18.39 6.48 -7.36
C ASP A 142 19.10 5.56 -8.37
N ASN A 143 18.46 4.45 -8.74
CA ASN A 143 18.98 3.37 -9.60
C ASN A 143 20.14 2.55 -8.99
N GLU A 144 20.47 2.73 -7.73
CA GLU A 144 21.43 1.91 -7.00
C GLU A 144 20.72 0.90 -6.10
N ILE A 145 21.06 -0.38 -6.26
CA ILE A 145 20.54 -1.45 -5.39
C ILE A 145 21.07 -1.27 -3.96
N LEU A 146 20.21 -1.48 -2.97
CA LEU A 146 20.64 -1.54 -1.57
C LEU A 146 21.48 -2.80 -1.32
N GLY A 147 22.65 -2.63 -0.72
CA GLY A 147 23.53 -3.75 -0.37
C GLY A 147 23.01 -4.61 0.79
N ASP A 148 23.70 -5.72 1.08
CA ASP A 148 23.37 -6.59 2.22
C ASP A 148 23.40 -5.79 3.53
N LYS A 149 22.29 -5.84 4.29
CA LYS A 149 22.06 -5.11 5.55
C LYS A 149 22.21 -3.59 5.45
N GLU A 150 22.24 -3.05 4.24
CA GLU A 150 22.37 -1.63 4.05
C GLU A 150 21.13 -0.89 4.58
N ARG A 151 21.35 0.31 5.10
CA ARG A 151 20.30 1.19 5.61
C ARG A 151 20.55 2.58 5.07
N ARG A 152 19.62 3.04 4.22
CA ARG A 152 19.70 4.35 3.60
C ARG A 152 18.69 5.28 4.25
N VAL A 153 19.17 6.42 4.73
CA VAL A 153 18.27 7.50 5.15
C VAL A 153 17.69 8.11 3.88
N ILE A 154 16.37 8.14 3.78
CA ILE A 154 15.64 8.76 2.68
C ILE A 154 14.90 9.98 3.22
N SER A 155 14.63 10.95 2.34
CA SER A 155 13.95 12.20 2.65
C SER A 155 12.71 12.41 1.79
N ASP A 156 11.96 13.46 2.08
CA ASP A 156 10.82 13.89 1.27
C ASP A 156 11.18 13.94 -0.23
N GLY A 157 10.31 13.37 -1.05
CA GLY A 157 10.51 13.25 -2.50
C GLY A 157 11.45 12.14 -2.95
N SER A 158 12.09 11.39 -2.04
CA SER A 158 12.97 10.28 -2.43
C SER A 158 12.21 9.23 -3.24
N LEU A 159 12.78 8.88 -4.40
CA LEU A 159 12.24 7.86 -5.29
C LEU A 159 13.00 6.54 -5.06
N PHE A 160 12.26 5.48 -4.82
CA PHE A 160 12.81 4.13 -4.76
C PHE A 160 11.93 3.17 -5.56
N THR A 161 12.52 2.08 -6.01
CA THR A 161 11.87 1.10 -6.88
C THR A 161 11.99 -0.29 -6.28
N ILE A 162 10.90 -1.04 -6.33
CA ILE A 162 10.82 -2.46 -5.98
C ILE A 162 10.11 -3.20 -7.11
N GLY A 163 10.70 -4.26 -7.63
CA GLY A 163 10.16 -4.90 -8.85
C GLY A 163 10.01 -3.91 -10.01
N ALA A 164 8.82 -3.82 -10.61
CA ALA A 164 8.49 -2.82 -11.65
C ALA A 164 7.76 -1.58 -11.10
N THR A 165 7.69 -1.41 -9.77
CA THR A 165 6.93 -0.35 -9.12
C THR A 165 7.85 0.72 -8.54
N SER A 166 7.62 1.96 -8.95
CA SER A 166 8.27 3.15 -8.40
C SER A 166 7.43 3.78 -7.29
N ILE A 167 8.10 4.21 -6.23
CA ILE A 167 7.49 4.70 -4.99
C ILE A 167 8.19 5.98 -4.55
N ILE A 168 7.41 7.00 -4.20
CA ILE A 168 7.90 8.27 -3.66
C ILE A 168 7.60 8.31 -2.16
N LEU A 169 8.59 8.66 -1.34
CA LEU A 169 8.36 9.03 0.06
C LEU A 169 7.78 10.45 0.14
N ARG A 170 6.69 10.60 0.90
CA ARG A 170 6.15 11.90 1.32
C ARG A 170 6.28 12.00 2.85
N GLU A 171 7.10 12.92 3.33
CA GLU A 171 7.26 13.14 4.76
C GLU A 171 6.00 13.77 5.37
N ALA A 172 5.79 13.55 6.67
CA ALA A 172 4.81 14.33 7.42
C ALA A 172 5.20 15.82 7.40
N GLN A 173 4.22 16.70 7.21
CA GLN A 173 4.42 18.14 7.34
C GLN A 173 4.65 18.46 8.83
N THR A 174 5.88 18.81 9.20
CA THR A 174 6.10 19.50 10.48
C THR A 174 5.42 20.86 10.38
N LYS A 175 4.35 21.06 11.16
CA LYS A 175 3.86 22.42 11.42
C LYS A 175 4.95 23.15 12.19
N ASP A 176 5.85 23.81 11.48
CA ASP A 176 6.73 24.80 12.08
C ASP A 176 5.82 25.82 12.76
N THR A 177 5.82 25.77 14.09
CA THR A 177 5.10 26.72 14.92
C THR A 177 5.94 28.00 15.00
N ASP A 178 6.29 28.55 13.85
CA ASP A 178 6.95 29.85 13.73
C ASP A 178 5.92 30.84 13.21
N SER A 179 5.09 31.36 14.13
CA SER A 179 4.36 32.61 13.94
C SER A 179 3.85 33.15 15.28
N ILE A 180 4.47 34.28 15.65
CA ILE A 180 4.18 35.29 16.69
C ILE A 180 4.83 35.04 18.05
#